data_AF-A0A2R6T552-F1
#
_entry.id   AF-A0A2R6T552-F1
#
_cell.length_a   1.000
_cell.length_b   1.000
_cell.length_c   1.000
_cell.angle_alpha   90.00
_cell.angle_beta   90.00
_cell.angle_gamma   90.00
#
_symmetry.space_group_name_H-M   'P 1'
#
loop_
_entity.id
_entity.type
_entity.pdbx_description
1 polymer ?
#
loop_
_entity_poly.entity_id
_entity_poly.type
_entity_poly.pdbx_seq_one_letter_code
_entity_poly.pdbx_strand_id
1 'polypeptide(L)'
;EDVLELVGKLENSTEEESAADRFRNYLSKNADSVGILKEYVEECLEKSGSQYNRALQDVVNHIGRLLGFEVKFGRYQGVSTEIGFDGFWISPKGGSIVVETKTTDTYSVDTSTLLNYRNKLVSEGRIENKEDSIGLYVVGESKYEQIENDIIANKREKEIRVISIDALLNLLEIKEDYE
;
A
#
# COMPACT_ATOMS: atom_id res chain seq x y z
N GLU A 1 -21.23 6.09 1.38
CA GLU A 1 -21.52 5.70 -0.01
C GLU A 1 -20.54 4.59 -0.35
N ASP A 2 -20.94 3.51 -1.01
CA ASP A 2 -20.02 2.38 -1.21
C ASP A 2 -18.88 2.81 -2.15
N VAL A 3 -17.63 2.79 -1.66
CA VAL A 3 -16.48 3.28 -2.42
C VAL A 3 -16.34 2.64 -3.80
N LEU A 4 -16.88 1.41 -3.97
CA LEU A 4 -16.84 0.65 -5.21
C LEU A 4 -18.01 0.95 -6.15
N GLU A 5 -19.17 1.39 -5.63
CA GLU A 5 -20.34 1.73 -6.46
C GLU A 5 -20.05 2.92 -7.39
N LEU A 6 -19.15 3.82 -6.99
CA LEU A 6 -18.79 5.02 -7.74
C LEU A 6 -17.89 4.74 -8.95
N VAL A 7 -17.14 3.64 -8.95
CA VAL A 7 -16.01 3.44 -9.89
C VAL A 7 -16.10 2.14 -10.68
N GLY A 8 -16.91 1.19 -10.24
CA GLY A 8 -17.06 -0.12 -10.84
C GLY A 8 -15.96 -1.09 -10.40
N LYS A 9 -15.84 -2.21 -11.11
CA LYS A 9 -14.94 -3.30 -10.74
C LYS A 9 -13.47 -2.90 -10.95
N LEU A 10 -12.70 -2.89 -9.87
CA LEU A 10 -11.26 -2.67 -9.87
C LEU A 10 -10.56 -3.92 -10.42
N GLU A 11 -9.85 -3.77 -11.54
CA GLU A 11 -9.08 -4.82 -12.19
C GLU A 11 -7.87 -4.24 -12.91
N ASN A 12 -6.90 -5.11 -13.25
CA ASN A 12 -5.74 -4.68 -14.02
C ASN A 12 -6.20 -4.33 -15.43
N SER A 13 -6.16 -3.05 -15.79
CA SER A 13 -6.41 -2.58 -17.14
C SER A 13 -5.28 -1.66 -17.61
N THR A 14 -5.04 -1.65 -18.91
CA THR A 14 -4.17 -0.67 -19.58
C THR A 14 -5.00 0.36 -20.35
N GLU A 15 -6.32 0.28 -20.30
CA GLU A 15 -7.23 1.23 -20.93
C GLU A 15 -7.22 2.56 -20.18
N GLU A 16 -7.23 3.66 -20.93
CA GLU A 16 -7.43 4.98 -20.35
C GLU A 16 -8.81 5.07 -19.69
N GLU A 17 -8.89 5.80 -18.58
CA GLU A 17 -10.11 5.93 -17.78
C GLU A 17 -10.68 4.60 -17.25
N SER A 18 -9.81 3.61 -17.01
CA SER A 18 -10.19 2.38 -16.33
C SER A 18 -10.85 2.64 -14.97
N ALA A 19 -11.56 1.65 -14.41
CA ALA A 19 -12.13 1.77 -13.06
C ALA A 19 -11.07 2.16 -12.00
N ALA A 20 -9.85 1.62 -12.13
CA ALA A 20 -8.71 1.97 -11.29
C ALA A 20 -8.32 3.45 -11.44
N ASP A 21 -8.21 3.94 -12.68
CA ASP A 21 -7.85 5.33 -12.92
C ASP A 21 -8.93 6.30 -12.43
N ARG A 22 -10.20 5.97 -12.66
CA ARG A 22 -11.33 6.74 -12.13
C ARG A 22 -11.30 6.79 -10.60
N PHE A 23 -11.03 5.66 -9.95
CA PHE A 23 -10.93 5.61 -8.50
C PHE A 23 -9.76 6.43 -7.95
N ARG A 24 -8.57 6.27 -8.51
CA ARG A 24 -7.38 7.03 -8.11
C ARG A 24 -7.57 8.53 -8.34
N ASN A 25 -8.22 8.91 -9.44
CA ASN A 25 -8.57 10.30 -9.74
C ASN A 25 -9.64 10.83 -8.77
N TYR A 26 -10.61 10.00 -8.39
CA TYR A 26 -11.61 10.35 -7.39
C TYR A 26 -10.96 10.60 -6.03
N LEU A 27 -10.10 9.70 -5.55
CA LEU A 27 -9.34 9.86 -4.31
C LEU A 27 -8.53 11.16 -4.33
N SER A 28 -7.82 11.43 -5.44
CA SER A 28 -7.03 12.66 -5.59
C SER A 28 -7.84 13.95 -5.56
N LYS A 29 -9.13 13.91 -5.88
CA LYS A 29 -10.00 15.10 -5.96
C LYS A 29 -10.88 15.30 -4.72
N ASN A 30 -11.19 14.22 -4.00
CA ASN A 30 -12.22 14.23 -2.97
C ASN A 30 -11.75 13.66 -1.62
N ALA A 31 -10.58 13.04 -1.55
CA ALA A 31 -10.07 12.37 -0.35
C ALA A 31 -8.75 13.00 0.10
N ASP A 32 -8.80 14.27 0.49
CA ASP A 32 -7.66 15.08 0.93
C ASP A 32 -7.65 15.34 2.44
N SER A 33 -8.58 14.75 3.20
CA SER A 33 -8.59 14.83 4.66
C SER A 33 -8.53 13.44 5.29
N VAL A 34 -7.85 13.35 6.43
CA VAL A 34 -7.75 12.12 7.24
C VAL A 34 -9.12 11.54 7.57
N GLY A 35 -10.13 12.39 7.84
CA GLY A 35 -11.49 11.94 8.15
C GLY A 35 -12.13 11.12 7.02
N ILE A 36 -12.06 11.62 5.78
CA ILE A 36 -12.59 10.91 4.60
C ILE A 36 -11.81 9.62 4.34
N LEU A 37 -10.48 9.66 4.47
CA LEU A 37 -9.64 8.47 4.27
C LEU A 37 -9.93 7.39 5.30
N LYS A 38 -10.20 7.79 6.54
CA LYS A 38 -10.58 6.87 7.60
C LYS A 38 -11.88 6.14 7.28
N GLU A 39 -12.90 6.85 6.78
CA GLU A 39 -14.17 6.22 6.35
C GLU A 39 -13.93 5.15 5.27
N TYR A 40 -13.09 5.43 4.27
CA TYR A 40 -12.78 4.46 3.22
C TYR A 40 -11.94 3.27 3.72
N VAL A 41 -11.00 3.52 4.63
CA VAL A 41 -10.22 2.46 5.27
C VAL A 41 -11.13 1.53 6.08
N GLU A 42 -12.00 2.09 6.92
CA GLU A 42 -12.97 1.34 7.72
C GLU A 42 -13.86 0.48 6.82
N GLU A 43 -14.43 1.07 5.77
CA GLU A 43 -15.26 0.34 4.81
C GLU A 43 -14.49 -0.84 4.16
N CYS A 44 -13.24 -0.62 3.76
CA CYS A 44 -12.41 -1.66 3.14
C CYS A 44 -11.99 -2.78 4.11
N LEU A 45 -11.89 -2.49 5.41
CA LEU A 45 -11.52 -3.47 6.43
C LEU A 45 -12.72 -4.28 6.94
N GLU A 46 -13.90 -3.65 7.03
CA GLU A 46 -15.13 -4.31 7.48
C GLU A 46 -15.71 -5.23 6.42
N LYS A 47 -15.63 -4.83 5.14
CA LYS A 47 -16.22 -5.60 4.04
C LYS A 47 -15.22 -6.62 3.50
N SER A 48 -15.65 -7.87 3.40
CA SER A 48 -14.83 -8.94 2.83
C SER A 48 -14.90 -8.94 1.31
N GLY A 49 -13.77 -9.25 0.66
CA GLY A 49 -13.73 -9.56 -0.77
C GLY A 49 -12.58 -8.88 -1.51
N SER A 50 -12.18 -9.48 -2.63
CA SER A 50 -11.02 -9.02 -3.39
C SER A 50 -11.11 -7.58 -3.89
N GLN A 51 -12.32 -7.02 -4.06
CA GLN A 51 -12.49 -5.63 -4.50
C GLN A 51 -12.16 -4.64 -3.38
N TYR A 52 -12.52 -4.94 -2.13
CA TYR A 52 -12.16 -4.12 -0.97
C TYR A 52 -10.66 -4.18 -0.69
N ASN A 53 -10.03 -5.35 -0.87
CA ASN A 53 -8.57 -5.47 -0.80
C ASN A 53 -7.87 -4.56 -1.83
N ARG A 54 -8.42 -4.49 -3.05
CA ARG A 54 -7.89 -3.63 -4.14
C ARG A 54 -8.13 -2.15 -3.87
N ALA A 55 -9.31 -1.81 -3.36
CA ALA A 55 -9.63 -0.44 -2.96
C ALA A 55 -8.69 0.02 -1.84
N LEU A 56 -8.47 -0.84 -0.82
CA LEU A 56 -7.55 -0.56 0.28
C LEU A 56 -6.13 -0.30 -0.22
N GLN A 57 -5.62 -1.11 -1.15
CA GLN A 57 -4.32 -0.91 -1.77
C GLN A 57 -4.20 0.50 -2.39
N ASP A 58 -5.22 0.96 -3.10
CA ASP A 58 -5.21 2.28 -3.72
C ASP A 58 -5.38 3.41 -2.69
N VAL A 59 -6.20 3.22 -1.65
CA VAL A 59 -6.32 4.18 -0.53
C VAL A 59 -4.99 4.32 0.22
N VAL A 60 -4.32 3.21 0.54
CA VAL A 60 -2.98 3.20 1.18
C VAL A 60 -1.96 3.94 0.32
N ASN A 61 -1.95 3.67 -0.99
CA ASN A 61 -1.07 4.37 -1.93
C ASN A 61 -1.39 5.87 -2.04
N HIS A 62 -2.66 6.25 -1.93
CA HIS A 62 -3.06 7.65 -1.91
C HIS A 62 -2.61 8.35 -0.62
N ILE A 63 -2.70 7.69 0.54
CA ILE A 63 -2.10 8.18 1.80
C ILE A 63 -0.58 8.41 1.62
N GLY A 64 0.12 7.49 0.95
CA GLY A 64 1.53 7.66 0.59
C GLY A 64 1.81 8.93 -0.21
N ARG A 65 0.90 9.31 -1.12
CA ARG A 65 1.02 10.58 -1.87
C ARG A 65 0.84 11.80 -0.98
N LEU A 66 -0.16 11.79 -0.09
CA LEU A 66 -0.42 12.89 0.83
C LEU A 66 0.70 13.08 1.86
N LEU A 67 1.39 11.98 2.22
CA LEU A 67 2.63 12.00 3.01
C LEU A 67 3.83 12.59 2.24
N GLY A 68 3.68 12.92 0.95
CA GLY A 68 4.68 13.62 0.14
C GLY A 68 5.57 12.70 -0.70
N PHE A 69 5.24 11.41 -0.84
CA PHE A 69 5.96 10.50 -1.71
C PHE A 69 5.47 10.58 -3.16
N GLU A 70 6.36 10.37 -4.11
CA GLU A 70 5.96 10.00 -5.47
C GLU A 70 5.56 8.52 -5.47
N VAL A 71 4.28 8.23 -5.72
CA VAL A 71 3.75 6.87 -5.65
C VAL A 71 3.51 6.28 -7.04
N LYS A 72 4.13 5.12 -7.30
CA LYS A 72 3.79 4.20 -8.39
C LYS A 72 2.86 3.12 -7.83
N PHE A 73 1.63 3.08 -8.34
CA PHE A 73 0.67 2.04 -7.96
C PHE A 73 1.10 0.68 -8.50
N GLY A 74 0.94 -0.35 -7.67
CA GLY A 74 1.06 -1.73 -8.05
C GLY A 74 -0.15 -2.25 -8.83
N ARG A 75 -0.07 -3.53 -9.19
CA ARG A 75 -1.18 -4.25 -9.85
C ARG A 75 -2.04 -4.90 -8.78
N TYR A 76 -3.34 -5.02 -9.06
CA TYR A 76 -4.28 -5.74 -8.19
C TYR A 76 -4.15 -7.26 -8.26
N GLN A 77 -3.57 -7.76 -9.34
CA GLN A 77 -3.28 -9.18 -9.55
C GLN A 77 -1.88 -9.32 -10.14
N GLY A 78 -1.07 -10.17 -9.51
CA GLY A 78 0.26 -10.50 -10.02
C GLY A 78 0.19 -11.22 -11.36
N VAL A 79 1.16 -10.92 -12.23
CA VAL A 79 1.45 -11.70 -13.44
C VAL A 79 2.90 -12.19 -13.34
N SER A 80 3.20 -13.33 -13.97
CA SER A 80 4.54 -13.96 -13.86
C SER A 80 5.68 -13.08 -14.37
N THR A 81 5.38 -12.09 -15.20
CA THR A 81 6.35 -11.21 -15.88
C THR A 81 6.66 -9.93 -15.14
N GLU A 82 5.97 -9.62 -14.04
CA GLU A 82 6.07 -8.32 -13.34
C GLU A 82 6.27 -8.51 -11.84
N ILE A 83 6.79 -7.48 -11.17
CA ILE A 83 6.92 -7.46 -9.72
C ILE A 83 5.56 -7.15 -9.09
N GLY A 84 5.13 -8.00 -8.15
CA GLY A 84 3.77 -8.00 -7.60
C GLY A 84 3.55 -7.12 -6.36
N PHE A 85 4.35 -6.08 -6.14
CA PHE A 85 4.13 -5.18 -5.01
C PHE A 85 2.81 -4.40 -5.19
N ASP A 86 2.23 -3.97 -4.07
CA ASP A 86 0.99 -3.18 -4.06
C ASP A 86 1.24 -1.69 -4.31
N GLY A 87 2.38 -1.19 -3.84
CA GLY A 87 2.82 0.19 -4.01
C GLY A 87 4.33 0.33 -4.04
N PHE A 88 4.83 1.35 -4.74
CA PHE A 88 6.23 1.76 -4.69
C PHE A 88 6.31 3.28 -4.47
N TRP A 89 6.71 3.67 -3.27
CA TRP A 89 6.76 5.06 -2.81
C TRP A 89 8.19 5.57 -2.87
N ILE A 90 8.41 6.68 -3.56
CA ILE A 90 9.74 7.25 -3.78
C ILE A 90 9.81 8.58 -3.05
N SER A 91 10.81 8.71 -2.18
CA SER A 91 11.03 9.95 -1.44
C SER A 91 11.69 10.99 -2.35
N PRO A 92 11.24 12.25 -2.34
CA PRO A 92 11.89 13.32 -3.11
C PRO A 92 13.32 13.62 -2.64
N LYS A 93 13.71 13.17 -1.43
CA LYS A 93 15.06 13.31 -0.87
C LYS A 93 15.96 12.11 -1.16
N GLY A 94 15.50 11.17 -1.97
CA GLY A 94 16.13 9.87 -2.15
C GLY A 94 15.57 8.81 -1.21
N GLY A 95 15.75 7.55 -1.62
CA GLY A 95 15.22 6.37 -0.95
C GLY A 95 13.80 5.99 -1.38
N SER A 96 13.37 4.78 -0.99
CA SER A 96 12.08 4.24 -1.42
C SER A 96 11.48 3.22 -0.46
N ILE A 97 10.17 3.06 -0.54
CA ILE A 97 9.39 2.09 0.23
C ILE A 97 8.63 1.19 -0.74
N VAL A 98 8.83 -0.12 -0.64
CA VAL A 98 8.03 -1.12 -1.36
C VAL A 98 6.91 -1.55 -0.43
N VAL A 99 5.66 -1.32 -0.83
CA VAL A 99 4.48 -1.48 0.02
C VAL A 99 3.71 -2.74 -0.35
N GLU A 100 3.27 -3.46 0.67
CA GLU A 100 2.33 -4.57 0.58
C GLU A 100 1.20 -4.35 1.60
N THR A 101 -0.05 -4.41 1.15
CA THR A 101 -1.24 -4.24 1.96
C THR A 101 -1.82 -5.61 2.31
N LYS A 102 -2.20 -5.81 3.57
CA LYS A 102 -2.91 -7.03 4.00
C LYS A 102 -4.17 -6.68 4.80
N THR A 103 -5.29 -7.19 4.33
CA THR A 103 -6.56 -7.22 5.06
C THR A 103 -6.62 -8.43 5.99
N THR A 104 -7.77 -8.61 6.64
CA THR A 104 -8.08 -9.59 7.70
C THR A 104 -8.11 -11.06 7.27
N ASP A 105 -7.73 -11.41 6.03
CA ASP A 105 -7.82 -12.79 5.53
C ASP A 105 -6.93 -13.79 6.30
N THR A 106 -7.43 -15.02 6.51
CA THR A 106 -6.85 -16.07 7.38
C THR A 106 -5.51 -16.68 6.93
N TYR A 107 -4.91 -16.22 5.84
CA TYR A 107 -3.65 -16.77 5.34
C TYR A 107 -2.43 -16.27 6.14
N SER A 108 -1.45 -17.16 6.32
CA SER A 108 -0.13 -16.80 6.86
C SER A 108 0.59 -15.86 5.91
N VAL A 109 1.14 -14.78 6.44
CA VAL A 109 1.96 -13.83 5.67
C VAL A 109 3.40 -14.30 5.69
N ASP A 110 3.99 -14.55 4.52
CA ASP A 110 5.43 -14.77 4.37
C ASP A 110 6.11 -13.47 3.95
N THR A 111 6.89 -12.90 4.87
CA THR A 111 7.60 -11.62 4.63
C THR A 111 8.69 -11.74 3.56
N SER A 112 9.02 -12.96 3.09
CA SER A 112 9.99 -13.18 2.02
C SER A 112 9.48 -12.62 0.68
N THR A 113 8.17 -12.54 0.51
CA THR A 113 7.50 -12.02 -0.69
C THR A 113 7.94 -10.58 -0.96
N LEU A 114 7.82 -9.70 0.05
CA LEU A 114 8.17 -8.30 -0.10
C LEU A 114 9.69 -8.09 -0.25
N LEU A 115 10.48 -8.90 0.42
CA LEU A 115 11.94 -8.91 0.24
C LEU A 115 12.32 -9.28 -1.20
N ASN A 116 11.65 -10.28 -1.79
CA ASN A 116 11.86 -10.68 -3.17
C ASN A 116 11.47 -9.57 -4.15
N TYR A 117 10.37 -8.86 -3.90
CA TYR A 117 9.98 -7.71 -4.73
C TYR A 117 11.02 -6.59 -4.68
N ARG A 118 11.49 -6.24 -3.48
CA ARG A 118 12.57 -5.26 -3.31
C ARG A 118 13.86 -5.68 -4.01
N ASN A 119 14.29 -6.93 -3.87
CA ASN A 119 15.48 -7.44 -4.55
C ASN A 119 15.34 -7.40 -6.08
N LYS A 120 14.15 -7.72 -6.62
CA LYS A 120 13.88 -7.61 -8.05
C LYS A 120 13.96 -6.14 -8.53
N LEU A 121 13.37 -5.21 -7.79
CA LEU A 121 13.45 -3.77 -8.11
C LEU A 121 14.89 -3.25 -8.15
N VAL A 122 15.76 -3.72 -7.24
CA VAL A 122 17.20 -3.44 -7.27
C VAL A 122 17.84 -4.04 -8.53
N SER A 123 17.53 -5.29 -8.87
CA SER A 123 18.10 -5.96 -10.05
C SER A 123 17.68 -5.32 -11.38
N GLU A 124 16.48 -4.72 -11.42
CA GLU A 124 15.96 -3.97 -12.57
C GLU A 124 16.47 -2.52 -12.62
N GLY A 125 17.28 -2.08 -11.65
CA GLY A 125 17.79 -0.73 -11.57
C GLY A 125 16.75 0.33 -11.18
N ARG A 126 15.59 -0.10 -10.68
CA ARG A 126 14.51 0.80 -10.20
C ARG A 126 14.75 1.31 -8.78
N ILE A 127 15.62 0.62 -8.03
CA ILE A 127 16.19 1.06 -6.76
C ILE A 127 17.70 1.10 -6.95
N GLU A 128 18.29 2.29 -6.89
CA GLU A 128 19.73 2.49 -7.12
C GLU A 128 20.59 1.91 -5.99
N ASN A 129 20.23 2.22 -4.74
CA ASN A 129 20.91 1.72 -3.56
C ASN A 129 19.92 0.94 -2.69
N LYS A 130 20.22 -0.36 -2.51
CA LYS A 130 19.40 -1.26 -1.70
C LYS A 130 19.25 -0.73 -0.27
N GLU A 131 20.30 -0.16 0.32
CA GLU A 131 20.28 0.32 1.72
C GLU A 131 19.36 1.54 1.92
N ASP A 132 19.06 2.28 0.85
CA ASP A 132 18.12 3.41 0.89
C ASP A 132 16.67 2.97 0.63
N SER A 133 16.39 1.66 0.69
CA SER A 133 15.05 1.12 0.47
C SER A 133 14.62 0.14 1.56
N ILE A 134 13.35 0.19 1.92
CA ILE A 134 12.72 -0.76 2.85
C ILE A 134 11.44 -1.35 2.25
N GLY A 135 11.06 -2.53 2.72
CA GLY A 135 9.70 -3.05 2.57
C GLY A 135 8.81 -2.57 3.71
N LEU A 136 7.56 -2.25 3.42
CA LEU A 136 6.55 -1.88 4.42
C LEU A 136 5.29 -2.72 4.21
N TYR A 137 4.93 -3.50 5.22
CA TYR A 137 3.60 -4.09 5.33
C TYR A 137 2.65 -3.07 5.97
N VAL A 138 1.54 -2.79 5.31
CA VAL A 138 0.45 -1.97 5.84
C VAL A 138 -0.73 -2.90 6.14
N VAL A 139 -1.18 -2.94 7.39
CA VAL A 139 -2.13 -3.96 7.84
C VAL A 139 -3.25 -3.41 8.71
N GLY A 140 -4.38 -4.12 8.72
CA GLY A 140 -5.35 -4.02 9.82
C GLY A 140 -4.80 -4.63 11.12
N GLU A 141 -5.37 -4.25 12.27
CA GLU A 141 -4.87 -4.62 13.60
C GLU A 141 -4.62 -6.13 13.78
N SER A 142 -5.52 -6.98 13.26
CA SER A 142 -5.47 -8.43 13.47
C SER A 142 -4.24 -9.14 12.86
N LYS A 143 -3.49 -8.47 11.99
CA LYS A 143 -2.32 -9.04 11.29
C LYS A 143 -0.98 -8.51 11.79
N TYR A 144 -0.98 -7.45 12.58
CA TYR A 144 0.24 -6.75 12.98
C TYR A 144 1.23 -7.68 13.69
N GLU A 145 0.79 -8.33 14.77
CA GLU A 145 1.65 -9.19 15.59
C GLU A 145 2.20 -10.39 14.81
N GLN A 146 1.39 -10.97 13.91
CA GLN A 146 1.84 -12.09 13.08
C GLN A 146 3.01 -11.68 12.16
N ILE A 147 2.90 -10.53 11.51
CA ILE A 147 3.95 -10.03 10.61
C ILE A 147 5.17 -9.58 11.40
N GLU A 148 4.98 -8.88 12.52
CA GLU A 148 6.06 -8.43 13.39
C GLU A 148 6.91 -9.61 13.88
N ASN A 149 6.25 -10.67 14.37
CA ASN A 149 6.91 -11.89 14.81
C ASN A 149 7.71 -12.57 13.67
N ASP A 150 7.18 -12.61 12.45
CA ASP A 150 7.90 -13.17 11.29
C ASP A 150 9.12 -12.31 10.90
N ILE A 151 9.02 -10.99 10.95
CA ILE A 151 10.15 -10.07 10.71
C ILE A 151 11.27 -10.34 11.73
N ILE A 152 10.94 -10.45 13.02
CA ILE A 152 11.90 -10.69 14.11
C ILE A 152 12.51 -12.09 13.99
N ALA A 153 11.68 -13.13 13.81
CA ALA A 153 12.15 -14.52 13.72
C ALA A 153 13.14 -14.72 12.56
N ASN A 154 12.95 -13.99 11.45
CA ASN A 154 13.82 -14.05 10.27
C ASN A 154 14.91 -12.98 10.24
N LYS A 155 15.07 -12.16 11.28
CA LYS A 155 16.09 -11.09 11.39
C LYS A 155 16.04 -10.06 10.25
N ARG A 156 14.83 -9.65 9.88
CA ARG A 156 14.55 -8.73 8.75
C ARG A 156 14.28 -7.29 9.19
N GLU A 157 14.53 -6.95 10.44
CA GLU A 157 14.19 -5.66 11.07
C GLU A 157 14.95 -4.47 10.47
N LYS A 158 15.95 -4.68 9.61
CA LYS A 158 16.58 -3.61 8.84
C LYS A 158 15.90 -3.39 7.50
N GLU A 159 15.36 -4.45 6.91
CA GLU A 159 14.87 -4.46 5.53
C GLU A 159 13.35 -4.32 5.43
N ILE A 160 12.60 -4.76 6.43
CA ILE A 160 11.14 -4.79 6.44
C ILE A 160 10.62 -4.10 7.70
N ARG A 161 9.53 -3.36 7.56
CA ARG A 161 8.70 -2.82 8.65
C ARG A 161 7.26 -3.25 8.47
N VAL A 162 6.50 -3.17 9.55
CA VAL A 162 5.04 -3.30 9.55
C VAL A 162 4.46 -2.07 10.23
N ILE A 163 3.33 -1.58 9.73
CA ILE A 163 2.57 -0.47 10.30
C ILE A 163 1.07 -0.81 10.25
N SER A 164 0.33 -0.48 11.30
CA SER A 164 -1.13 -0.54 11.20
C SER A 164 -1.63 0.61 10.32
N ILE A 165 -2.76 0.42 9.65
CA ILE A 165 -3.31 1.48 8.80
C ILE A 165 -3.74 2.70 9.62
N ASP A 166 -4.18 2.52 10.86
CA ASP A 166 -4.49 3.61 11.78
C ASP A 166 -3.24 4.42 12.13
N ALA A 167 -2.11 3.75 12.39
CA ALA A 167 -0.84 4.44 12.63
C ALA A 167 -0.38 5.22 11.39
N LEU A 168 -0.61 4.68 10.19
CA LEU A 168 -0.31 5.39 8.94
C LEU A 168 -1.19 6.65 8.76
N LEU A 169 -2.48 6.56 9.08
CA LEU A 169 -3.39 7.72 9.08
C LEU A 169 -2.97 8.76 10.12
N ASN A 170 -2.56 8.36 11.32
CA ASN A 170 -2.05 9.28 12.34
C ASN A 170 -0.79 10.01 11.88
N LEU A 171 0.09 9.35 11.12
CA LEU A 171 1.26 10.03 10.52
C LEU A 171 0.84 11.10 9.51
N LEU A 172 -0.24 10.87 8.76
CA LEU A 172 -0.79 11.86 7.85
C LEU A 172 -1.41 13.04 8.61
N GLU A 173 -2.21 12.76 9.65
CA GLU A 173 -2.80 13.79 10.51
C GLU A 173 -1.74 14.69 11.13
N ILE A 174 -0.67 14.10 11.68
CA ILE A 174 0.47 14.88 12.21
C ILE A 174 1.14 15.72 11.11
N LYS A 175 1.22 15.24 9.86
CA LYS A 175 1.78 16.03 8.78
C LYS A 175 0.87 17.22 8.43
N GLU A 176 -0.44 17.00 8.35
CA GLU A 176 -1.45 18.03 8.05
C GLU A 176 -1.49 19.12 9.12
N ASP A 177 -1.34 18.76 10.40
CA ASP A 177 -1.34 19.71 11.53
C ASP A 177 -0.07 20.59 11.59
N TYR A 178 1.04 20.14 11.01
CA TYR A 178 2.35 20.79 11.11
C TYR A 178 2.78 21.55 9.84
N GLU A 179 2.04 21.42 8.72
CA GLU A 179 2.22 22.22 7.49
C GLU A 179 1.37 23.50 7.51
#